data_AF-A0A3B0TX11-F1
#
_entry.id   AF-A0A3B0TX11-F1
#
_cell.length_a   1.000
_cell.length_b   1.000
_cell.length_c   1.000
_cell.angle_alpha   90.00
_cell.angle_beta   90.00
_cell.angle_gamma   90.00
#
_symmetry.space_group_name_H-M   'P 1'
#
loop_
_entity.id
_entity.type
_entity.pdbx_description
1 polymer ?
#
loop_
_entity_poly.entity_id
_entity_poly.type
_entity_poly.pdbx_seq_one_letter_code
_entity_poly.pdbx_strand_id
1 'polypeptide(L)'
;GSDFTPFGGTIKADKLKNYHYKIMMPYFTDPIELNEYASFEEGLRIIENNLKARKGQTVLVYKLIYKQDKVAVFGVGLQSKEDGEADFLPTIGEANIAAMPYEIILQGKKATMLHGKYRLALSWPELTMGTFMKIMTTPGNIEDTLEGLCK
;
A
#
# COMPACT_ATOMS: atom_id res chain seq x y z
N GLY A 1 -2.54 -5.11 -32.05
CA GLY A 1 -3.21 -3.93 -31.47
C GLY A 1 -2.19 -2.82 -31.37
N SER A 2 -2.46 -1.68 -31.99
CA SER A 2 -1.58 -0.50 -32.04
C SER A 2 -2.11 0.69 -31.25
N ASP A 3 -3.27 0.54 -30.60
CA ASP A 3 -3.87 1.56 -29.77
C ASP A 3 -3.37 1.40 -28.33
N PHE A 4 -2.35 2.16 -27.98
CA PHE A 4 -1.93 2.31 -26.58
C PHE A 4 -2.87 3.30 -25.91
N THR A 5 -3.86 2.79 -25.20
CA THR A 5 -4.64 3.61 -24.25
C THR A 5 -3.76 3.95 -23.05
N PRO A 6 -3.60 5.23 -22.70
CA PRO A 6 -2.90 5.61 -21.48
C PRO A 6 -3.63 5.05 -20.25
N PHE A 7 -2.87 4.53 -19.29
CA PHE A 7 -3.36 4.04 -18.00
C PHE A 7 -2.98 5.02 -16.88
N GLY A 8 -3.72 5.01 -15.77
CA GLY A 8 -3.57 5.98 -14.67
C GLY A 8 -4.47 7.21 -14.85
N GLY A 9 -4.36 8.18 -13.94
CA GLY A 9 -5.26 9.34 -13.97
C GLY A 9 -4.79 10.49 -14.86
N THR A 10 -5.68 11.46 -15.03
CA THR A 10 -5.52 12.63 -15.91
C THR A 10 -4.66 13.76 -15.33
N ILE A 11 -4.12 13.58 -14.12
CA ILE A 11 -3.33 14.58 -13.40
C ILE A 11 -1.89 14.63 -13.91
N LYS A 12 -1.39 15.84 -14.22
CA LYS A 12 0.01 16.05 -14.64
C LYS A 12 1.00 15.71 -13.52
N ALA A 13 2.16 15.16 -13.88
CA ALA A 13 3.18 14.68 -12.94
C ALA A 13 3.67 15.76 -11.95
N ASP A 14 3.85 16.99 -12.42
CA ASP A 14 4.24 18.15 -11.60
C ASP A 14 3.17 18.59 -10.59
N LYS A 15 1.92 18.14 -10.78
CA LYS A 15 0.82 18.32 -9.83
C LYS A 15 0.64 17.16 -8.86
N LEU A 16 1.19 15.98 -9.13
CA LEU A 16 1.14 14.84 -8.20
C LEU A 16 1.79 15.16 -6.86
N LYS A 17 2.90 15.93 -6.87
CA LYS A 17 3.61 16.36 -5.65
C LYS A 17 2.76 17.22 -4.70
N ASN A 18 1.78 17.94 -5.24
CA ASN A 18 0.87 18.81 -4.51
C ASN A 18 -0.56 18.24 -4.49
N TYR A 19 -0.74 16.99 -4.90
CA TYR A 19 -2.06 16.40 -5.04
C TYR A 19 -2.62 16.09 -3.66
N HIS A 20 -3.60 16.91 -3.27
CA HIS A 20 -4.39 16.74 -2.06
C HIS A 20 -5.83 16.49 -2.52
N TYR A 21 -6.20 15.22 -2.62
CA TYR A 21 -7.47 14.81 -3.25
C TYR A 21 -8.68 15.49 -2.61
N LYS A 22 -8.69 15.68 -1.28
CA LYS A 22 -9.67 16.51 -0.52
C LYS A 22 -9.06 17.08 0.75
N ILE A 23 -9.63 18.20 1.22
CA ILE A 23 -9.44 18.72 2.59
C ILE A 23 -9.71 17.56 3.57
N MET A 24 -8.81 17.31 4.54
CA MET A 24 -8.78 16.18 5.50
C MET A 24 -8.10 14.87 5.04
N MET A 25 -7.48 14.82 3.86
CA MET A 25 -6.66 13.66 3.45
C MET A 25 -5.20 13.76 3.94
N PRO A 26 -4.53 12.63 4.25
CA PRO A 26 -3.12 12.61 4.63
C PRO A 26 -2.20 12.96 3.45
N TYR A 27 -1.07 13.59 3.74
CA TYR A 27 -0.03 13.88 2.75
C TYR A 27 0.86 12.66 2.50
N PHE A 28 1.66 12.69 1.43
CA PHE A 28 2.73 11.71 1.21
C PHE A 28 3.70 11.62 2.40
N THR A 29 3.90 12.74 3.10
CA THR A 29 4.76 12.87 4.27
C THR A 29 4.13 12.38 5.56
N ASP A 30 2.92 11.82 5.51
CA ASP A 30 2.19 11.29 6.67
C ASP A 30 2.11 9.76 6.59
N PRO A 31 3.25 9.04 6.69
CA PRO A 31 3.23 7.59 6.72
C PRO A 31 2.58 7.11 8.01
N ILE A 32 1.98 5.92 7.93
CA ILE A 32 1.49 5.21 9.11
C ILE A 32 2.65 4.35 9.63
N GLU A 33 2.97 4.48 10.92
CA GLU A 33 3.91 3.59 11.59
C GLU A 33 3.22 2.26 11.90
N LEU A 34 3.78 1.17 11.40
CA LEU A 34 3.25 -0.19 11.57
C LEU A 34 3.87 -0.89 12.78
N ASN A 35 5.17 -0.66 13.02
CA ASN A 35 5.89 -1.14 14.20
C ASN A 35 7.27 -0.47 14.32
N GLU A 36 7.86 -0.52 15.52
CA GLU A 36 9.26 -0.19 15.77
C GLU A 36 9.99 -1.38 16.42
N TYR A 37 11.17 -1.69 15.90
CA TYR A 37 11.98 -2.85 16.30
C TYR A 37 13.24 -2.44 17.09
N ALA A 38 13.92 -3.39 17.72
CA ALA A 38 15.21 -3.12 18.37
C ALA A 38 16.32 -2.87 17.34
N SER A 39 16.26 -3.51 16.16
CA SER A 39 17.19 -3.28 15.05
C SER A 39 16.56 -3.50 13.66
N PHE A 40 17.26 -3.06 12.62
CA PHE A 40 16.89 -3.32 11.23
C PHE A 40 16.80 -4.82 10.93
N GLU A 41 17.79 -5.58 11.40
CA GLU A 41 17.89 -7.01 11.19
C GLU A 41 16.75 -7.77 11.88
N GLU A 42 16.31 -7.30 13.04
CA GLU A 42 15.14 -7.85 13.73
C GLU A 42 13.87 -7.62 12.93
N GLY A 43 13.59 -6.37 12.54
CA GLY A 43 12.41 -6.04 11.75
C GLY A 43 12.38 -6.80 10.42
N LEU A 44 13.52 -6.85 9.73
CA LEU A 44 13.68 -7.61 8.49
C LEU A 44 13.34 -9.09 8.68
N ARG A 45 13.86 -9.71 9.75
CA ARG A 45 13.61 -11.12 10.06
C ARG A 45 12.15 -11.38 10.38
N ILE A 46 11.51 -10.54 11.20
CA ILE A 46 10.10 -10.70 11.59
C ILE A 46 9.19 -10.61 10.37
N ILE A 47 9.32 -9.53 9.58
CA ILE A 47 8.50 -9.30 8.39
C ILE A 47 8.68 -10.44 7.38
N GLU A 48 9.92 -10.86 7.10
CA GLU A 48 10.17 -11.98 6.18
C GLU A 48 9.57 -13.29 6.66
N ASN A 49 9.63 -13.58 7.97
CA ASN A 49 9.07 -14.81 8.52
C ASN A 49 7.55 -14.82 8.44
N ASN A 50 6.89 -13.71 8.77
CA ASN A 50 5.44 -13.57 8.70
C ASN A 50 4.93 -13.69 7.25
N LEU A 51 5.62 -13.07 6.29
CA LEU A 51 5.31 -13.18 4.87
C LEU A 51 5.53 -14.60 4.34
N LYS A 52 6.60 -15.29 4.76
CA LYS A 52 6.82 -16.72 4.42
C LYS A 52 5.72 -17.61 4.98
N ALA A 53 5.24 -17.30 6.19
CA ALA A 53 4.13 -18.01 6.83
C ALA A 53 2.75 -17.64 6.25
N ARG A 54 2.68 -16.69 5.30
CA ARG A 54 1.43 -16.19 4.71
C ARG A 54 0.43 -15.70 5.77
N LYS A 55 0.95 -15.10 6.85
CA LYS A 55 0.14 -14.54 7.93
C LYS A 55 -0.85 -13.51 7.36
N GLY A 56 -2.10 -13.54 7.82
CA GLY A 56 -3.16 -12.66 7.30
C GLY A 56 -3.58 -12.96 5.86
N GLN A 57 -3.35 -14.19 5.36
CA GLN A 57 -3.62 -14.57 3.96
C GLN A 57 -2.90 -13.65 2.96
N THR A 58 -1.62 -13.40 3.21
CA THR A 58 -0.81 -12.51 2.39
C THR A 58 0.20 -13.27 1.53
N VAL A 59 0.68 -12.61 0.49
CA VAL A 59 1.77 -13.12 -0.37
C VAL A 59 2.80 -12.03 -0.60
N LEU A 60 4.08 -12.41 -0.57
CA LEU A 60 5.17 -11.53 -1.00
C LEU A 60 5.17 -11.45 -2.53
N VAL A 61 4.94 -10.25 -3.07
CA VAL A 61 4.98 -9.98 -4.52
C VAL A 61 6.40 -9.62 -4.95
N TYR A 62 7.04 -8.71 -4.22
CA TYR A 62 8.43 -8.34 -4.44
C TYR A 62 9.09 -7.86 -3.15
N LYS A 63 10.42 -7.92 -3.09
CA LYS A 63 11.19 -7.25 -2.04
C LYS A 63 12.43 -6.56 -2.60
N LEU A 64 12.78 -5.43 -2.02
CA LEU A 64 14.02 -4.69 -2.28
C LEU A 64 14.73 -4.50 -0.95
N ILE A 65 16.01 -4.85 -0.84
CA ILE A 65 16.77 -4.74 0.41
C ILE A 65 18.09 -4.01 0.13
N TYR A 66 18.24 -2.85 0.77
CA TYR A 66 19.43 -2.01 0.74
C TYR A 66 20.05 -2.01 2.14
N LYS A 67 20.87 -3.04 2.43
CA LYS A 67 21.43 -3.26 3.77
C LYS A 67 22.32 -2.12 4.25
N GLN A 68 23.09 -1.51 3.35
CA GLN A 68 23.97 -0.39 3.67
C GLN A 68 23.18 0.82 4.18
N ASP A 69 22.04 1.09 3.55
CA ASP A 69 21.14 2.19 3.90
C ASP A 69 20.14 1.81 5.00
N LYS A 70 20.13 0.54 5.43
CA LYS A 70 19.14 -0.05 6.35
C LYS A 70 17.71 0.22 5.88
N VAL A 71 17.46 -0.03 4.59
CA VAL A 71 16.14 0.09 3.97
C VAL A 71 15.71 -1.25 3.40
N ALA A 72 14.47 -1.64 3.66
CA ALA A 72 13.81 -2.75 2.97
C ALA A 72 12.38 -2.36 2.58
N VAL A 73 11.96 -2.75 1.37
CA VAL A 73 10.60 -2.54 0.86
C VAL A 73 10.01 -3.89 0.50
N PHE A 74 8.78 -4.13 0.94
CA PHE A 74 8.04 -5.37 0.66
C PHE A 74 6.72 -5.02 0.00
N GLY A 75 6.52 -5.44 -1.25
CA GLY A 75 5.22 -5.42 -1.90
C GLY A 75 4.41 -6.62 -1.44
N VAL A 76 3.26 -6.36 -0.83
CA VAL A 76 2.38 -7.38 -0.23
C VAL A 76 1.08 -7.46 -1.02
N GLY A 77 0.75 -8.67 -1.47
CA GLY A 77 -0.56 -9.00 -2.02
C GLY A 77 -1.50 -9.50 -0.93
N LEU A 78 -2.75 -9.04 -0.95
CA LEU A 78 -3.76 -9.31 0.08
C LEU A 78 -4.78 -10.32 -0.45
N GLN A 79 -4.63 -11.60 -0.11
CA GLN A 79 -5.42 -12.69 -0.72
C GLN A 79 -6.68 -13.06 0.08
N SER A 80 -6.95 -12.40 1.19
CA SER A 80 -8.19 -12.61 1.93
C SER A 80 -9.40 -12.28 1.06
N LYS A 81 -10.42 -13.14 1.11
CA LYS A 81 -11.67 -12.95 0.37
C LYS A 81 -12.62 -11.96 1.03
N GLU A 82 -12.46 -11.74 2.32
CA GLU A 82 -13.39 -10.93 3.13
C GLU A 82 -12.96 -9.47 3.19
N ASP A 83 -11.65 -9.22 3.27
CA ASP A 83 -11.09 -7.89 3.53
C ASP A 83 -9.82 -7.58 2.71
N GLY A 84 -9.43 -8.49 1.80
CA GLY A 84 -8.28 -8.34 0.91
C GLY A 84 -8.66 -7.79 -0.48
N GLU A 85 -7.81 -8.05 -1.46
CA GLU A 85 -7.95 -7.55 -2.83
C GLU A 85 -9.28 -7.92 -3.47
N ALA A 86 -9.81 -9.11 -3.18
CA ALA A 86 -11.09 -9.56 -3.76
C ALA A 86 -12.30 -8.68 -3.35
N ASP A 87 -12.23 -7.99 -2.21
CA ASP A 87 -13.30 -7.12 -1.71
C ASP A 87 -13.34 -5.79 -2.49
N PHE A 88 -12.18 -5.13 -2.64
CA PHE A 88 -12.13 -3.79 -3.22
C PHE A 88 -11.79 -3.75 -4.71
N LEU A 89 -11.09 -4.76 -5.26
CA LEU A 89 -10.71 -4.76 -6.68
C LEU A 89 -11.87 -4.66 -7.66
N PRO A 90 -13.02 -5.35 -7.46
CA PRO A 90 -14.17 -5.19 -8.34
C PRO A 90 -14.70 -3.75 -8.36
N THR A 91 -14.54 -3.02 -7.25
CA THR A 91 -14.93 -1.62 -7.16
C THR A 91 -13.91 -0.71 -7.85
N ILE A 92 -12.61 -0.95 -7.61
CA ILE A 92 -11.51 -0.16 -8.17
C ILE A 92 -11.39 -0.35 -9.70
N GLY A 93 -11.67 -1.55 -10.20
CA GLY A 93 -11.59 -1.91 -11.61
C GLY A 93 -10.15 -2.20 -12.09
N GLU A 94 -10.03 -3.09 -13.06
CA GLU A 94 -8.74 -3.59 -13.59
C GLU A 94 -7.85 -2.48 -14.17
N ALA A 95 -8.44 -1.38 -14.66
CA ALA A 95 -7.70 -0.22 -15.17
C ALA A 95 -6.77 0.43 -14.13
N ASN A 96 -7.02 0.18 -12.84
CA ASN A 96 -6.26 0.73 -11.72
C ASN A 96 -5.40 -0.35 -11.02
N ILE A 97 -5.15 -1.52 -11.65
CA ILE A 97 -4.38 -2.64 -11.06
C ILE A 97 -2.96 -2.22 -10.63
N ALA A 98 -2.37 -1.20 -11.28
CA ALA A 98 -1.08 -0.61 -10.92
C ALA A 98 -1.10 0.11 -9.54
N ALA A 99 -2.27 0.27 -8.94
CA ALA A 99 -2.43 0.70 -7.55
C ALA A 99 -1.83 -0.30 -6.55
N MET A 100 -1.54 -1.52 -6.99
CA MET A 100 -1.06 -2.61 -6.16
C MET A 100 0.34 -3.07 -6.58
N PRO A 101 1.09 -3.76 -5.71
CA PRO A 101 0.75 -4.14 -4.33
C PRO A 101 0.86 -2.96 -3.34
N TYR A 102 0.45 -3.20 -2.08
CA TYR A 102 0.72 -2.26 -0.98
C TYR A 102 2.06 -2.55 -0.35
N GLU A 103 2.74 -1.50 0.11
CA GLU A 103 4.12 -1.59 0.55
C GLU A 103 4.31 -1.43 2.06
N ILE A 104 5.12 -2.32 2.65
CA ILE A 104 5.78 -2.10 3.93
C ILE A 104 7.18 -1.57 3.65
N ILE A 105 7.54 -0.44 4.26
CA ILE A 105 8.86 0.19 4.16
C ILE A 105 9.51 0.15 5.54
N LEU A 106 10.53 -0.67 5.69
CA LEU A 106 11.38 -0.73 6.88
C LEU A 106 12.60 0.17 6.67
N GLN A 107 12.72 1.24 7.45
CA GLN A 107 13.88 2.13 7.45
C GLN A 107 14.50 2.21 8.84
N GLY A 108 15.76 1.80 8.97
CA GLY A 108 16.42 1.67 10.26
C GLY A 108 15.65 0.69 11.15
N LYS A 109 14.89 1.21 12.12
CA LYS A 109 14.10 0.41 13.08
C LYS A 109 12.60 0.49 12.88
N LYS A 110 12.12 1.36 11.98
CA LYS A 110 10.70 1.69 11.86
C LYS A 110 10.15 1.06 10.58
N ALA A 111 9.09 0.27 10.71
CA ALA A 111 8.27 -0.16 9.59
C ALA A 111 7.11 0.81 9.41
N THR A 112 6.89 1.24 8.19
CA THR A 112 5.85 2.20 7.82
C THR A 112 5.13 1.77 6.55
N MET A 113 3.96 2.35 6.30
CA MET A 113 3.27 2.30 5.02
C MET A 113 2.81 3.69 4.61
N LEU A 114 2.64 3.91 3.31
CA LEU A 114 1.87 5.06 2.84
C LEU A 114 0.43 4.91 3.30
N HIS A 115 -0.16 5.98 3.80
CA HIS A 115 -1.54 5.94 4.27
C HIS A 115 -2.48 5.44 3.17
N GLY A 116 -3.32 4.43 3.49
CA GLY A 116 -4.17 3.75 2.49
C GLY A 116 -5.07 4.68 1.67
N LYS A 117 -5.68 5.69 2.33
CA LYS A 117 -6.45 6.76 1.66
C LYS A 117 -5.64 7.54 0.61
N TYR A 118 -4.39 7.87 0.92
CA TYR A 118 -3.50 8.55 -0.02
C TYR A 118 -3.14 7.62 -1.18
N ARG A 119 -2.74 6.37 -0.88
CA ARG A 119 -2.34 5.37 -1.89
C ARG A 119 -3.47 5.05 -2.88
N LEU A 120 -4.69 4.86 -2.37
CA LEU A 120 -5.88 4.62 -3.19
C LEU A 120 -6.22 5.82 -4.08
N ALA A 121 -6.26 7.03 -3.51
CA ALA A 121 -6.62 8.24 -4.27
C ALA A 121 -5.56 8.64 -5.31
N LEU A 122 -4.28 8.37 -5.05
CA LEU A 122 -3.19 8.60 -5.99
C LEU A 122 -3.30 7.67 -7.21
N SER A 123 -3.63 6.40 -6.96
CA SER A 123 -3.70 5.39 -8.02
C SER A 123 -5.04 5.35 -8.74
N TRP A 124 -6.08 6.00 -8.18
CA TRP A 124 -7.38 6.17 -8.82
C TRP A 124 -7.84 7.63 -8.78
N PRO A 125 -7.32 8.50 -9.67
CA PRO A 125 -7.59 9.94 -9.58
C PRO A 125 -9.03 10.33 -9.94
N GLU A 126 -9.72 9.48 -10.70
CA GLU A 126 -11.14 9.62 -11.06
C GLU A 126 -12.08 9.02 -9.99
N LEU A 127 -11.53 8.65 -8.82
CA LEU A 127 -12.33 8.20 -7.69
C LEU A 127 -13.39 9.29 -7.40
N THR A 128 -14.62 8.85 -7.12
CA THR A 128 -15.68 9.76 -6.67
C THR A 128 -15.95 9.51 -5.19
N MET A 129 -16.60 10.46 -4.50
CA MET A 129 -17.01 10.21 -3.11
C MET A 129 -17.98 9.04 -2.99
N GLY A 130 -18.90 8.87 -3.94
CA GLY A 130 -19.84 7.75 -3.93
C GLY A 130 -19.13 6.41 -4.05
N THR A 131 -18.08 6.34 -4.87
CA THR A 131 -17.29 5.12 -5.03
C THR A 131 -16.35 4.88 -3.83
N PHE A 132 -15.76 5.93 -3.27
CA PHE A 132 -14.91 5.82 -2.09
C PHE A 132 -15.68 5.29 -0.87
N MET A 133 -16.94 5.71 -0.69
CA MET A 133 -17.79 5.20 0.40
C MET A 133 -18.02 3.68 0.30
N LYS A 134 -17.93 3.07 -0.88
CA LYS A 134 -18.05 1.60 -1.04
C LYS A 134 -16.83 0.84 -0.52
N ILE A 135 -15.67 1.50 -0.46
CA ILE A 135 -14.39 0.92 -0.04
C ILE A 135 -13.84 1.62 1.20
N MET A 136 -14.71 2.23 2.01
CA MET A 136 -14.28 3.07 3.14
C MET A 136 -13.55 2.30 4.23
N THR A 137 -13.79 0.99 4.33
CA THR A 137 -13.12 0.05 5.25
C THR A 137 -11.76 -0.39 4.73
N THR A 138 -11.56 -0.40 3.41
CA THR A 138 -10.35 -0.90 2.75
C THR A 138 -9.05 -0.28 3.30
N PRO A 139 -8.93 1.06 3.50
CA PRO A 139 -7.71 1.63 4.09
C PRO A 139 -7.34 1.04 5.45
N GLY A 140 -8.35 0.82 6.32
CA GLY A 140 -8.13 0.25 7.65
C GLY A 140 -7.77 -1.23 7.59
N ASN A 141 -8.46 -2.01 6.75
CA ASN A 141 -8.15 -3.43 6.56
C ASN A 141 -6.72 -3.66 6.06
N ILE A 142 -6.24 -2.79 5.15
CA ILE A 142 -4.84 -2.82 4.68
C ILE A 142 -3.90 -2.52 5.84
N GLU A 143 -4.16 -1.45 6.60
CA GLU A 143 -3.35 -1.07 7.76
C GLU A 143 -3.26 -2.20 8.78
N ASP A 144 -4.39 -2.78 9.20
CA ASP A 144 -4.45 -3.89 10.15
C ASP A 144 -3.68 -5.13 9.64
N THR A 145 -3.82 -5.44 8.35
CA THR A 145 -3.12 -6.58 7.75
C THR A 145 -1.61 -6.37 7.73
N LEU A 146 -1.14 -5.18 7.33
CA LEU A 146 0.29 -4.86 7.28
C LEU A 146 0.89 -4.71 8.69
N GLU A 147 0.14 -4.19 9.65
CA GLU A 147 0.54 -4.14 11.06
C GLU A 147 0.69 -5.57 11.62
N GLY A 148 -0.24 -6.46 11.28
CA GLY A 148 -0.17 -7.88 11.61
C GLY A 148 1.07 -8.58 11.05
N LEU A 149 1.58 -8.17 9.89
CA LEU A 149 2.85 -8.66 9.33
C LEU A 149 4.08 -8.12 10.03
N CYS A 150 3.95 -6.99 10.72
CA CYS A 150 5.04 -6.35 11.45
C CYS A 150 5.19 -6.84 12.89
N LYS A 151 4.21 -7.58 13.42
CA LYS A 151 4.21 -8.21 14.77
C LYS A 151 4.63 -9.67 14.72
#